data_AF-A0A101EFJ2-F1
#
_entry.id   AF-A0A101EFJ2-F1
#
_cell.length_a   1.000
_cell.length_b   1.000
_cell.length_c   1.000
_cell.angle_alpha   90.00
_cell.angle_beta   90.00
_cell.angle_gamma   90.00
#
_symmetry.space_group_name_H-M   'P 1'
#
loop_
_entity.id
_entity.type
_entity.pdbx_description
1 polymer ?
#
loop_
_entity_poly.entity_id
_entity_poly.type
_entity_poly.pdbx_seq_one_letter_code
_entity_poly.pdbx_strand_id
1 'polypeptide(L)'
;EAIEQAKTGHLEFDEEVFREAMESDPLKVYRLFAAEGQYIESESLTEYKVGSPIGLWHFDERLGNASYDYSGNGLDAQVVGATRVLDGGNYALSFNGVSDYVSIASNSLLDMTDSVTLEAWIKPASIGGLQTILAKGDDTGTNYGLRLNGSEIEFFYTDSGGAEHIYRTSLASIASGNWYHVGVTFSFGEGDSINIVVNNSSVSGSWVVGDGSGLAQVNSSSLTIGLANNYSDKNPFNGIIDEVAIYGSALNSSQIAERYSASRRTVYYLSSTPVSMEQPPVLKVNGTSYTLVAGIPESGEFSLDYTTGKILLGNAPALGASVSASYVGDAENEDYWGIARRLKEILYDYTRWGGIILSTAGTGGTIDQQLNRLEKEKADLEARLAEKESFLWNKFVALEEALSNLQSQSNWLTAYLANLAGS
;
A
#
# COMPACT_ATOMS: atom_id res chain seq x y z
N GLU A 1 20.91 -3.39 -30.48
CA GLU A 1 21.02 -2.01 -29.95
C GLU A 1 20.25 -1.80 -28.64
N ALA A 2 18.96 -2.13 -28.54
CA ALA A 2 18.17 -1.95 -27.30
C ALA A 2 18.75 -2.65 -26.05
N ILE A 3 19.39 -3.82 -26.20
CA ILE A 3 20.03 -4.54 -25.08
C ILE A 3 21.31 -3.83 -24.59
N GLU A 4 21.98 -3.05 -25.44
CA GLU A 4 23.17 -2.27 -25.05
C GLU A 4 22.78 -0.95 -24.37
N GLN A 5 21.65 -0.34 -24.75
CA GLN A 5 21.13 0.87 -24.10
C GLN A 5 20.61 0.63 -22.68
N ALA A 6 20.06 -0.56 -22.38
CA ALA A 6 19.67 -0.94 -21.03
C ALA A 6 20.86 -1.08 -20.06
N LYS A 7 22.07 -1.34 -20.57
CA LYS A 7 23.29 -1.46 -19.76
C LYS A 7 23.91 -0.11 -19.39
N THR A 8 23.54 0.97 -20.08
CA THR A 8 24.15 2.30 -19.88
C THR A 8 23.36 3.23 -18.96
N GLY A 9 22.24 2.77 -18.39
CA GLY A 9 21.56 3.48 -17.29
C GLY A 9 21.04 4.87 -17.66
N HIS A 10 20.58 5.08 -18.90
CA HIS A 10 19.86 6.29 -19.29
C HIS A 10 18.51 5.92 -19.89
N LEU A 11 17.50 5.94 -19.03
CA LEU A 11 16.12 6.21 -19.43
C LEU A 11 15.92 7.70 -19.11
N GLU A 12 15.73 8.54 -20.11
CA GLU A 12 15.24 9.90 -19.88
C GLU A 12 13.75 9.79 -19.56
N PHE A 13 13.45 9.80 -18.26
CA PHE A 13 12.10 9.82 -17.72
C PHE A 13 11.67 11.29 -17.57
N ASP A 14 10.68 11.71 -18.36
CA ASP A 14 10.06 13.02 -18.20
C ASP A 14 8.94 12.91 -17.14
N GLU A 15 9.29 13.29 -15.92
CA GLU A 15 8.43 13.19 -14.74
C GLU A 15 7.20 14.10 -14.81
N GLU A 16 7.29 15.21 -15.55
CA GLU A 16 6.22 16.20 -15.67
C GLU A 16 5.14 15.70 -16.63
N VAL A 17 5.55 15.11 -17.76
CA VAL A 17 4.66 14.42 -18.70
C VAL A 17 3.97 13.21 -18.05
N PHE A 18 4.69 12.48 -17.18
CA PHE A 18 4.10 11.36 -16.44
C PHE A 18 3.05 11.82 -15.41
N ARG A 19 3.27 12.95 -14.74
CA ARG A 19 2.31 13.53 -13.77
C ARG A 19 1.04 14.05 -14.44
N GLU A 20 1.15 14.67 -15.61
CA GLU A 20 -0.03 15.17 -16.34
C GLU A 20 -0.92 14.05 -16.88
N ALA A 21 -0.35 12.91 -17.30
CA ALA A 21 -1.11 11.75 -17.75
C ALA A 21 -1.85 10.97 -16.63
N MET A 22 -1.57 11.27 -15.36
CA MET A 22 -2.06 10.56 -14.17
C MET A 22 -3.26 11.25 -13.47
N GLU A 23 -3.98 12.17 -14.14
CA GLU A 23 -5.08 12.98 -13.53
C GLU A 23 -5.84 12.31 -12.36
N SER A 24 -5.85 12.98 -11.20
CA SER A 24 -6.60 12.73 -9.94
C SER A 24 -6.64 11.31 -9.32
N ASP A 25 -6.16 10.29 -10.01
CA ASP A 25 -6.16 8.91 -9.53
C ASP A 25 -4.73 8.34 -9.47
N PRO A 26 -4.06 8.43 -8.30
CA PRO A 26 -2.69 7.97 -8.13
C PRO A 26 -2.53 6.44 -8.20
N LEU A 27 -3.60 5.69 -8.48
CA LEU A 27 -3.64 4.22 -8.44
C LEU A 27 -3.75 3.57 -9.83
N LYS A 28 -3.82 4.33 -10.92
CA LYS A 28 -3.75 3.78 -12.29
C LYS A 28 -2.32 3.32 -12.61
N VAL A 29 -2.13 2.01 -12.68
CA VAL A 29 -0.90 1.40 -13.17
C VAL A 29 -0.98 1.30 -14.69
N TYR A 30 -0.24 2.15 -15.41
CA TYR A 30 -0.07 2.03 -16.85
C TYR A 30 0.98 0.95 -17.17
N ARG A 31 0.61 -0.04 -18.00
CA ARG A 31 1.59 -0.95 -18.63
C ARG A 31 2.09 -0.32 -19.92
N LEU A 32 3.40 -0.04 -19.99
CA LEU A 32 4.07 0.33 -21.23
C LEU A 32 4.37 -0.95 -22.03
N PHE A 33 3.66 -1.16 -23.13
CA PHE A 33 4.08 -2.10 -24.17
C PHE A 33 4.69 -1.31 -25.32
N ALA A 34 6.02 -1.28 -25.40
CA ALA A 34 6.68 -0.80 -26.61
C ALA A 34 6.60 -1.91 -27.67
N ALA A 35 5.74 -1.74 -28.68
CA ALA A 35 5.91 -2.43 -29.94
C ALA A 35 7.12 -1.81 -30.66
N GLU A 36 7.94 -2.65 -31.30
CA GLU A 36 9.23 -2.32 -31.90
C GLU A 36 9.29 -0.92 -32.56
N GLY A 37 10.04 0.00 -31.94
CA GLY A 37 10.61 1.15 -32.63
C GLY A 37 9.70 2.36 -32.92
N GLN A 38 8.61 2.58 -32.18
CA GLN A 38 7.82 3.82 -32.31
C GLN A 38 7.70 4.62 -31.01
N TYR A 39 7.70 5.95 -31.15
CA TYR A 39 7.39 6.93 -30.10
C TYR A 39 5.92 6.79 -29.68
N ILE A 40 5.64 6.77 -28.38
CA ILE A 40 4.28 6.69 -27.82
C ILE A 40 3.87 8.10 -27.36
N GLU A 41 2.84 8.68 -27.98
CA GLU A 41 2.22 9.93 -27.50
C GLU A 41 1.26 9.62 -26.33
N SER A 42 1.19 10.51 -25.33
CA SER A 42 0.43 10.31 -24.08
C SER A 42 -1.06 10.00 -24.29
N GLU A 43 -1.66 10.47 -25.40
CA GLU A 43 -3.05 10.22 -25.78
C GLU A 43 -3.33 8.76 -26.19
N SER A 44 -2.29 7.90 -26.28
CA SER A 44 -2.40 6.48 -26.63
C SER A 44 -2.17 5.51 -25.47
N LEU A 45 -2.11 6.01 -24.23
CA LEU A 45 -2.01 5.21 -23.00
C LEU A 45 -3.36 4.61 -22.58
N THR A 46 -3.91 3.72 -23.41
CA THR A 46 -5.05 2.88 -23.02
C THR A 46 -4.56 1.53 -22.54
N GLU A 47 -5.07 1.05 -21.40
CA GLU A 47 -4.93 -0.36 -21.02
C GLU A 47 -5.41 -1.23 -22.19
N TYR A 48 -4.54 -2.06 -22.74
CA TYR A 48 -4.92 -3.05 -23.73
C TYR A 48 -5.77 -4.13 -23.04
N LYS A 49 -7.09 -3.95 -23.10
CA LYS A 49 -8.08 -4.91 -22.60
C LYS A 49 -8.37 -5.92 -23.70
N VAL A 50 -7.74 -7.09 -23.62
CA VAL A 50 -8.07 -8.22 -24.49
C VAL A 50 -9.55 -8.54 -24.32
N GLY A 51 -10.33 -8.55 -25.41
CA GLY A 51 -11.70 -9.05 -25.40
C GLY A 51 -12.77 -8.12 -24.82
N SER A 52 -12.45 -6.89 -24.39
CA SER A 52 -13.40 -5.94 -23.80
C SER A 52 -14.23 -6.53 -22.64
N PRO A 53 -13.64 -6.66 -21.43
CA PRO A 53 -14.36 -7.20 -20.29
C PRO A 53 -15.60 -6.36 -19.96
N ILE A 54 -16.62 -7.03 -19.46
CA ILE A 54 -17.79 -6.39 -18.84
C ILE A 54 -17.47 -5.97 -17.41
N GLY A 55 -16.72 -6.79 -16.68
CA GLY A 55 -16.20 -6.46 -15.35
C GLY A 55 -14.77 -6.95 -15.22
N LEU A 56 -13.91 -6.14 -14.61
CA LEU A 56 -12.52 -6.46 -14.34
C LEU A 56 -12.12 -5.91 -12.98
N TRP A 57 -11.81 -6.79 -12.04
CA TRP A 57 -11.38 -6.43 -10.69
C TRP A 57 -9.99 -7.02 -10.42
N HIS A 58 -8.99 -6.14 -10.40
CA HIS A 58 -7.61 -6.52 -10.08
C HIS A 58 -7.39 -6.74 -8.59
N PHE A 59 -8.24 -6.22 -7.70
CA PHE A 59 -8.04 -6.29 -6.24
C PHE A 59 -6.71 -5.72 -5.73
N ASP A 60 -6.08 -4.85 -6.52
CA ASP A 60 -4.80 -4.21 -6.22
C ASP A 60 -4.90 -3.08 -5.18
N GLU A 61 -6.11 -2.68 -4.77
CA GLU A 61 -6.24 -1.63 -3.77
C GLU A 61 -5.65 -2.11 -2.42
N ARG A 62 -5.08 -1.18 -1.65
CA ARG A 62 -4.33 -1.50 -0.43
C ARG A 62 -5.20 -1.61 0.80
N LEU A 63 -6.28 -0.85 0.84
CA LEU A 63 -7.13 -0.63 2.02
C LEU A 63 -8.58 -0.45 1.60
N GLY A 64 -9.47 -0.48 2.58
CA GLY A 64 -10.89 -0.23 2.39
C GLY A 64 -11.65 -1.43 1.83
N ASN A 65 -12.96 -1.24 1.76
CA ASN A 65 -13.94 -2.26 1.39
C ASN A 65 -14.53 -2.04 -0.01
N ALA A 66 -13.90 -1.19 -0.84
CA ALA A 66 -14.27 -1.00 -2.24
C ALA A 66 -13.20 -1.61 -3.13
N SER A 67 -13.60 -2.27 -4.21
CA SER A 67 -12.75 -2.73 -5.31
C SER A 67 -13.29 -2.16 -6.61
N TYR A 68 -12.43 -1.48 -7.37
CA TYR A 68 -12.88 -0.72 -8.54
C TYR A 68 -12.98 -1.61 -9.78
N ASP A 69 -13.95 -1.31 -10.64
CA ASP A 69 -14.09 -1.94 -11.94
C ASP A 69 -13.22 -1.26 -13.00
N TYR A 70 -12.19 -1.97 -13.44
CA TYR A 70 -11.27 -1.52 -14.46
C TYR A 70 -11.74 -1.85 -15.88
N SER A 71 -12.95 -2.41 -16.07
CA SER A 71 -13.51 -2.60 -17.40
C SER A 71 -13.93 -1.28 -18.06
N GLY A 72 -14.30 -0.29 -17.25
CA GLY A 72 -14.86 0.99 -17.68
C GLY A 72 -16.39 1.05 -17.64
N ASN A 73 -17.06 0.00 -17.12
CA ASN A 73 -18.52 -0.08 -17.04
C ASN A 73 -19.09 0.38 -15.69
N GLY A 74 -18.24 0.74 -14.73
CA GLY A 74 -18.65 1.28 -13.43
C GLY A 74 -19.29 0.23 -12.51
N LEU A 75 -18.87 -1.03 -12.63
CA LEU A 75 -19.34 -2.14 -11.81
C LEU A 75 -18.51 -2.31 -10.54
N ASP A 76 -18.32 -1.22 -9.80
CA ASP A 76 -17.53 -1.23 -8.57
C ASP A 76 -18.11 -2.22 -7.54
N ALA A 77 -17.20 -2.89 -6.84
CA ALA A 77 -17.52 -4.01 -5.97
C ALA A 77 -17.31 -3.64 -4.50
N GLN A 78 -18.14 -4.21 -3.62
CA GLN A 78 -18.03 -4.09 -2.18
C GLN A 78 -17.41 -5.36 -1.59
N VAL A 79 -16.28 -5.21 -0.91
CA VAL A 79 -15.62 -6.28 -0.16
C VAL A 79 -16.29 -6.43 1.22
N VAL A 80 -16.68 -7.65 1.56
CA VAL A 80 -17.35 -7.98 2.82
C VAL A 80 -16.57 -9.09 3.54
N GLY A 81 -15.88 -8.73 4.63
CA GLY A 81 -15.11 -9.65 5.47
C GLY A 81 -13.75 -10.05 4.91
N ALA A 82 -13.62 -10.23 3.59
CA ALA A 82 -12.34 -10.54 2.94
C ALA A 82 -11.30 -9.45 3.21
N THR A 83 -10.04 -9.86 3.34
CA THR A 83 -8.93 -8.95 3.68
C THR A 83 -7.94 -8.82 2.53
N ARG A 84 -7.37 -7.64 2.37
CA ARG A 84 -6.35 -7.37 1.36
C ARG A 84 -5.01 -7.92 1.82
N VAL A 85 -4.39 -8.75 1.00
CA VAL A 85 -3.11 -9.40 1.31
C VAL A 85 -2.10 -9.13 0.21
N LEU A 86 -0.84 -8.91 0.59
CA LEU A 86 0.26 -8.77 -0.34
C LEU A 86 0.92 -10.15 -0.53
N ASP A 87 0.83 -10.70 -1.75
CA ASP A 87 1.44 -12.00 -2.09
C ASP A 87 2.24 -11.91 -3.38
N GLY A 88 3.56 -12.06 -3.26
CA GLY A 88 4.48 -11.95 -4.41
C GLY A 88 4.65 -10.51 -4.92
N GLY A 89 4.36 -9.51 -4.09
CA GLY A 89 4.41 -8.09 -4.49
C GLY A 89 3.15 -7.58 -5.18
N ASN A 90 2.12 -8.43 -5.36
CA ASN A 90 0.80 -7.99 -5.81
C ASN A 90 -0.23 -8.08 -4.68
N TYR A 91 -1.14 -7.10 -4.61
CA TYR A 91 -2.27 -7.19 -3.70
C TYR A 91 -3.34 -8.11 -4.28
N ALA A 92 -4.09 -8.76 -3.40
CA ALA A 92 -5.19 -9.64 -3.73
C ALA A 92 -6.14 -9.72 -2.53
N LEU A 93 -7.28 -10.39 -2.68
CA LEU A 93 -8.21 -10.62 -1.57
C LEU A 93 -8.07 -12.03 -1.00
N SER A 94 -7.93 -12.12 0.31
CA SER A 94 -7.94 -13.36 1.08
C SER A 94 -9.31 -13.59 1.71
N PHE A 95 -9.82 -14.81 1.53
CA PHE A 95 -11.12 -15.30 1.96
C PHE A 95 -10.93 -16.43 2.98
N ASN A 96 -11.67 -16.39 4.08
CA ASN A 96 -11.52 -17.30 5.22
C ASN A 96 -12.19 -18.68 5.10
N GLY A 97 -12.93 -18.96 4.02
CA GLY A 97 -13.67 -20.22 3.89
C GLY A 97 -14.91 -20.34 4.77
N VAL A 98 -15.45 -19.23 5.28
CA VAL A 98 -16.63 -19.22 6.17
C VAL A 98 -17.68 -18.21 5.69
N SER A 99 -17.33 -16.94 5.60
CA SER A 99 -18.31 -15.85 5.41
C SER A 99 -17.86 -14.72 4.50
N ASP A 100 -16.61 -14.74 4.04
CA ASP A 100 -16.03 -13.63 3.30
C ASP A 100 -16.45 -13.67 1.83
N TYR A 101 -16.77 -12.51 1.27
CA TYR A 101 -17.15 -12.38 -0.13
C TYR A 101 -16.96 -10.96 -0.67
N VAL A 102 -16.99 -10.82 -1.99
CA VAL A 102 -17.14 -9.53 -2.66
C VAL A 102 -18.52 -9.53 -3.31
N SER A 103 -19.24 -8.40 -3.21
CA SER A 103 -20.56 -8.20 -3.79
C SER A 103 -20.51 -7.12 -4.86
N ILE A 104 -21.07 -7.42 -6.03
CA ILE A 104 -21.30 -6.48 -7.10
C ILE A 104 -22.82 -6.35 -7.25
N ALA A 105 -23.32 -5.11 -7.20
CA ALA A 105 -24.75 -4.85 -7.30
C ALA A 105 -25.32 -5.44 -8.60
N SER A 106 -26.58 -5.88 -8.55
CA SER A 106 -27.26 -6.39 -9.73
C SER A 106 -27.26 -5.34 -10.84
N ASN A 107 -26.84 -5.74 -12.04
CA ASN A 107 -26.74 -4.88 -13.21
C ASN A 107 -27.00 -5.71 -14.47
N SER A 108 -27.77 -5.18 -15.41
CA SER A 108 -28.12 -5.86 -16.66
C SER A 108 -26.92 -6.17 -17.56
N LEU A 109 -25.80 -5.44 -17.40
CA LEU A 109 -24.55 -5.78 -18.11
C LEU A 109 -24.01 -7.15 -17.70
N LEU A 110 -24.33 -7.61 -16.49
CA LEU A 110 -23.92 -8.90 -15.96
C LEU A 110 -24.92 -10.03 -16.29
N ASP A 111 -26.02 -9.75 -16.99
CA ASP A 111 -27.02 -10.74 -17.38
C ASP A 111 -26.63 -11.39 -18.72
N MET A 112 -26.02 -12.56 -18.67
CA MET A 112 -25.47 -13.24 -19.85
C MET A 112 -26.49 -14.18 -20.48
N THR A 113 -26.80 -13.99 -21.77
CA THR A 113 -27.75 -14.85 -22.50
C THR A 113 -27.09 -15.69 -23.59
N ASP A 114 -26.07 -15.14 -24.24
CA ASP A 114 -25.52 -15.71 -25.49
C ASP A 114 -24.23 -16.49 -25.22
N SER A 115 -23.27 -15.84 -24.57
CA SER A 115 -22.00 -16.47 -24.20
C SER A 115 -21.38 -15.78 -23.00
N VAL A 116 -20.45 -16.47 -22.35
CA VAL A 116 -19.73 -15.95 -21.20
C VAL A 116 -18.28 -16.42 -21.22
N THR A 117 -17.38 -15.53 -20.79
CA THR A 117 -16.06 -15.92 -20.32
C THR A 117 -15.88 -15.45 -18.89
N LEU A 118 -15.43 -16.35 -18.01
CA LEU A 118 -15.11 -16.07 -16.62
C LEU A 118 -13.65 -16.41 -16.39
N GLU A 119 -12.87 -15.51 -15.79
CA GLU A 119 -11.47 -15.73 -15.44
C GLU A 119 -11.19 -15.28 -14.01
N ALA A 120 -10.27 -15.96 -13.34
CA ALA A 120 -9.70 -15.53 -12.07
C ALA A 120 -8.32 -16.16 -11.85
N TRP A 121 -7.45 -15.46 -11.13
CA TRP A 121 -6.33 -16.09 -10.46
C TRP A 121 -6.77 -16.55 -9.07
N ILE A 122 -6.48 -17.80 -8.71
CA ILE A 122 -6.83 -18.38 -7.42
C ILE A 122 -5.62 -19.04 -6.76
N LYS A 123 -5.54 -18.95 -5.44
CA LYS A 123 -4.62 -19.70 -4.58
C LYS A 123 -5.41 -20.32 -3.42
N PRO A 124 -6.01 -21.50 -3.61
CA PRO A 124 -6.80 -22.14 -2.56
C PRO A 124 -5.90 -22.48 -1.36
N ALA A 125 -6.32 -22.14 -0.15
CA ALA A 125 -5.62 -22.55 1.07
C ALA A 125 -5.94 -24.01 1.44
N SER A 126 -7.07 -24.54 0.95
CA SER A 126 -7.49 -25.92 1.14
C SER A 126 -8.25 -26.44 -0.07
N ILE A 127 -8.15 -27.74 -0.30
CA ILE A 127 -8.86 -28.44 -1.38
C ILE A 127 -9.83 -29.41 -0.73
N GLY A 128 -11.12 -29.23 -0.99
CA GLY A 128 -12.17 -30.05 -0.41
C GLY A 128 -13.54 -29.41 -0.59
N GLY A 129 -14.53 -30.25 -0.88
CA GLY A 129 -15.91 -29.83 -1.11
C GLY A 129 -16.06 -28.80 -2.24
N LEU A 130 -17.22 -28.14 -2.24
CA LEU A 130 -17.52 -27.04 -3.16
C LEU A 130 -17.00 -25.71 -2.59
N GLN A 131 -16.31 -24.93 -3.41
CA GLN A 131 -15.81 -23.59 -3.06
C GLN A 131 -16.02 -22.61 -4.21
N THR A 132 -16.86 -21.60 -4.01
CA THR A 132 -17.30 -20.66 -5.04
C THR A 132 -16.21 -19.65 -5.36
N ILE A 133 -15.76 -19.61 -6.62
CA ILE A 133 -14.85 -18.56 -7.09
C ILE A 133 -15.68 -17.32 -7.40
N LEU A 134 -16.72 -17.47 -8.23
CA LEU A 134 -17.73 -16.44 -8.46
C LEU A 134 -19.07 -17.06 -8.88
N ALA A 135 -20.18 -16.38 -8.61
CA ALA A 135 -21.51 -16.78 -9.03
C ALA A 135 -22.47 -15.60 -9.14
N LYS A 136 -23.36 -15.65 -10.14
CA LYS A 136 -24.51 -14.75 -10.26
C LYS A 136 -25.80 -15.55 -10.33
N GLY A 137 -26.60 -15.44 -9.27
CA GLY A 137 -27.88 -16.11 -9.12
C GLY A 137 -28.18 -16.44 -7.67
N ASP A 138 -29.12 -17.37 -7.49
CA ASP A 138 -29.56 -17.89 -6.19
C ASP A 138 -30.19 -19.30 -6.38
N ASP A 139 -30.78 -19.83 -5.30
CA ASP A 139 -31.41 -21.16 -5.28
C ASP A 139 -32.58 -21.31 -6.28
N THR A 140 -33.12 -20.21 -6.82
CA THR A 140 -34.21 -20.23 -7.79
C THR A 140 -33.73 -20.21 -9.24
N GLY A 141 -32.47 -19.86 -9.47
CA GLY A 141 -31.91 -19.77 -10.81
C GLY A 141 -30.52 -19.14 -10.85
N THR A 142 -29.55 -19.89 -11.39
CA THR A 142 -28.19 -19.41 -11.64
C THR A 142 -28.02 -18.94 -13.08
N ASN A 143 -27.53 -17.72 -13.30
CA ASN A 143 -27.18 -17.27 -14.66
C ASN A 143 -25.83 -17.85 -15.08
N TYR A 144 -24.83 -17.78 -14.19
CA TYR A 144 -23.56 -18.50 -14.33
C TYR A 144 -22.84 -18.57 -12.99
N GLY A 145 -21.95 -19.54 -12.86
CA GLY A 145 -21.03 -19.65 -11.74
C GLY A 145 -19.82 -20.52 -12.06
N LEU A 146 -18.74 -20.25 -11.34
CA LEU A 146 -17.48 -20.97 -11.40
C LEU A 146 -17.06 -21.32 -9.98
N ARG A 147 -16.77 -22.60 -9.72
CA ARG A 147 -16.38 -23.09 -8.39
C ARG A 147 -15.36 -24.23 -8.48
N LEU A 148 -14.68 -24.49 -7.38
CA LEU A 148 -13.95 -25.73 -7.17
C LEU A 148 -14.90 -26.82 -6.66
N ASN A 149 -14.62 -28.06 -7.03
CA ASN A 149 -15.10 -29.26 -6.36
C ASN A 149 -13.91 -30.16 -6.06
N GLY A 150 -13.38 -30.08 -4.84
CA GLY A 150 -12.06 -30.63 -4.55
C GLY A 150 -11.02 -30.05 -5.50
N SER A 151 -10.28 -30.90 -6.22
CA SER A 151 -9.21 -30.50 -7.14
C SER A 151 -9.70 -30.19 -8.56
N GLU A 152 -11.02 -30.24 -8.80
CA GLU A 152 -11.66 -30.05 -10.11
C GLU A 152 -12.33 -28.67 -10.19
N ILE A 153 -12.53 -28.17 -11.40
CA ILE A 153 -13.27 -26.94 -11.69
C ILE A 153 -14.67 -27.31 -12.19
N GLU A 154 -15.68 -26.62 -11.67
CA GLU A 154 -17.06 -26.71 -12.12
C GLU A 154 -17.56 -25.37 -12.66
N PHE A 155 -18.12 -25.41 -13.87
CA PHE A 155 -18.98 -24.36 -14.40
C PHE A 155 -20.44 -24.81 -14.24
N PHE A 156 -21.31 -23.91 -13.80
CA PHE A 156 -22.72 -24.21 -13.62
C PHE A 156 -23.62 -23.05 -13.99
N TYR A 157 -24.81 -23.37 -14.50
CA TYR A 157 -25.88 -22.42 -14.77
C TYR A 157 -27.24 -23.13 -14.78
N THR A 158 -28.31 -22.34 -14.80
CA THR A 158 -29.67 -22.83 -14.97
C THR A 158 -30.22 -22.28 -16.29
N ASP A 159 -30.86 -23.13 -17.09
CA ASP A 159 -31.46 -22.69 -18.34
C ASP A 159 -32.79 -21.95 -18.13
N SER A 160 -33.30 -21.33 -19.19
CA SER A 160 -34.61 -20.65 -19.20
C SER A 160 -35.82 -21.56 -18.95
N GLY A 161 -35.64 -22.89 -19.05
CA GLY A 161 -36.64 -23.90 -18.68
C GLY A 161 -36.59 -24.30 -17.19
N GLY A 162 -35.59 -23.81 -16.45
CA GLY A 162 -35.35 -24.13 -15.04
C GLY A 162 -34.51 -25.39 -14.81
N ALA A 163 -33.91 -25.98 -15.85
CA ALA A 163 -33.01 -27.12 -15.72
C ALA A 163 -31.61 -26.66 -15.33
N GLU A 164 -30.99 -27.37 -14.38
CA GLU A 164 -29.60 -27.12 -14.00
C GLU A 164 -28.63 -27.81 -14.98
N HIS A 165 -27.51 -27.15 -15.24
CA HIS A 165 -26.41 -27.65 -16.03
C HIS A 165 -25.10 -27.48 -15.27
N ILE A 166 -24.34 -28.56 -15.10
CA ILE A 166 -23.04 -28.55 -14.42
C ILE A 166 -22.03 -29.28 -15.29
N TYR A 167 -20.98 -28.58 -15.70
CA TYR A 167 -19.81 -29.18 -16.34
C TYR A 167 -18.68 -29.29 -15.32
N ARG A 168 -18.07 -30.47 -15.23
CA ARG A 168 -16.97 -30.74 -14.29
C ARG A 168 -15.74 -31.24 -15.04
N THR A 169 -14.60 -30.63 -14.77
CA THR A 169 -13.30 -31.12 -15.29
C THR A 169 -12.95 -32.46 -14.68
N SER A 170 -12.23 -33.30 -15.43
CA SER A 170 -11.80 -34.63 -14.98
C SER A 170 -10.42 -34.67 -14.30
N LEU A 171 -9.55 -33.68 -14.57
CA LEU A 171 -8.13 -33.71 -14.18
C LEU A 171 -7.49 -32.32 -13.95
N ALA A 172 -8.24 -31.32 -13.50
CA ALA A 172 -7.67 -29.97 -13.26
C ALA A 172 -6.49 -30.00 -12.26
N SER A 173 -6.47 -30.98 -11.34
CA SER A 173 -5.36 -31.25 -10.42
C SER A 173 -4.92 -30.02 -9.61
N ILE A 174 -5.89 -29.18 -9.22
CA ILE A 174 -5.66 -28.01 -8.37
C ILE A 174 -5.23 -28.47 -6.98
N ALA A 175 -4.11 -27.93 -6.49
CA ALA A 175 -3.57 -28.21 -5.16
C ALA A 175 -3.59 -26.95 -4.28
N SER A 176 -3.68 -27.14 -2.97
CA SER A 176 -3.64 -26.03 -2.02
C SER A 176 -2.27 -25.33 -2.03
N GLY A 177 -2.27 -24.01 -1.86
CA GLY A 177 -1.08 -23.18 -1.66
C GLY A 177 -0.40 -22.69 -2.94
N ASN A 178 -0.87 -23.12 -4.12
CA ASN A 178 -0.32 -22.71 -5.41
C ASN A 178 -1.27 -21.77 -6.16
N TRP A 179 -0.70 -20.84 -6.94
CA TRP A 179 -1.47 -20.01 -7.85
C TRP A 179 -1.87 -20.78 -9.11
N TYR A 180 -3.12 -20.60 -9.50
CA TYR A 180 -3.66 -21.08 -10.77
C TYR A 180 -4.45 -19.96 -11.43
N HIS A 181 -4.21 -19.74 -12.72
CA HIS A 181 -5.16 -19.03 -13.55
C HIS A 181 -6.23 -20.02 -13.99
N VAL A 182 -7.49 -19.74 -13.69
CA VAL A 182 -8.62 -20.55 -14.10
C VAL A 182 -9.54 -19.72 -14.98
N GLY A 183 -10.03 -20.32 -16.05
CA GLY A 183 -10.98 -19.67 -16.93
C GLY A 183 -11.97 -20.66 -17.53
N VAL A 184 -13.16 -20.17 -17.86
CA VAL A 184 -14.15 -20.90 -18.65
C VAL A 184 -14.68 -20.00 -19.74
N THR A 185 -14.80 -20.54 -20.95
CA THR A 185 -15.53 -19.92 -22.05
C THR A 185 -16.68 -20.83 -22.47
N PHE A 186 -17.85 -20.25 -22.71
CA PHE A 186 -19.03 -21.02 -23.05
C PHE A 186 -20.04 -20.20 -23.87
N SER A 187 -20.60 -20.82 -24.91
CA SER A 187 -21.78 -20.31 -25.63
C SER A 187 -23.01 -21.08 -25.15
N PHE A 188 -23.99 -20.37 -24.59
CA PHE A 188 -25.20 -20.99 -24.07
C PHE A 188 -26.01 -21.62 -25.21
N GLY A 189 -26.61 -22.78 -24.95
CA GLY A 189 -27.29 -23.58 -25.98
C GLY A 189 -26.37 -24.48 -26.80
N GLU A 190 -25.05 -24.29 -26.73
CA GLU A 190 -24.06 -25.07 -27.45
C GLU A 190 -23.18 -25.83 -26.46
N GLY A 191 -23.69 -26.93 -25.89
CA GLY A 191 -23.02 -27.69 -24.82
C GLY A 191 -21.57 -28.10 -25.09
N ASP A 192 -21.22 -28.36 -26.35
CA ASP A 192 -19.86 -28.73 -26.79
C ASP A 192 -18.91 -27.53 -26.93
N SER A 193 -19.41 -26.29 -26.86
CA SER A 193 -18.59 -25.06 -26.94
C SER A 193 -17.77 -24.79 -25.69
N ILE A 194 -18.07 -25.49 -24.58
CA ILE A 194 -17.42 -25.24 -23.30
C ILE A 194 -15.93 -25.55 -23.35
N ASN A 195 -15.13 -24.61 -22.88
CA ASN A 195 -13.70 -24.78 -22.73
C ASN A 195 -13.27 -24.23 -21.37
N ILE A 196 -12.82 -25.12 -20.48
CA ILE A 196 -12.20 -24.74 -19.21
C ILE A 196 -10.69 -24.80 -19.37
N VAL A 197 -10.00 -23.77 -18.89
CA VAL A 197 -8.56 -23.65 -18.92
C VAL A 197 -8.00 -23.53 -17.51
N VAL A 198 -6.85 -24.16 -17.28
CA VAL A 198 -6.03 -24.00 -16.08
C VAL A 198 -4.60 -23.69 -16.54
N ASN A 199 -4.05 -22.56 -16.12
CA ASN A 199 -2.71 -22.08 -16.53
C ASN A 199 -2.53 -22.11 -18.06
N ASN A 200 -3.51 -21.59 -18.80
CA ASN A 200 -3.55 -21.56 -20.27
C ASN A 200 -3.56 -22.94 -20.96
N SER A 201 -3.82 -24.02 -20.22
CA SER A 201 -4.01 -25.35 -20.78
C SER A 201 -5.47 -25.76 -20.66
N SER A 202 -6.09 -26.13 -21.77
CA SER A 202 -7.46 -26.67 -21.75
C SER A 202 -7.53 -27.96 -20.94
N VAL A 203 -8.53 -28.05 -20.08
CA VAL A 203 -8.79 -29.20 -19.22
C VAL A 203 -10.12 -29.81 -19.63
N SER A 204 -10.09 -31.08 -20.03
CA SER A 204 -11.30 -31.80 -20.42
C SER A 204 -12.17 -32.18 -19.23
N GLY A 205 -13.46 -32.30 -19.50
CA GLY A 205 -14.48 -32.69 -18.54
C GLY A 205 -15.72 -33.23 -19.22
N SER A 206 -16.83 -33.23 -18.49
CA SER A 206 -18.14 -33.63 -18.98
C SER A 206 -19.25 -32.90 -18.24
N TRP A 207 -20.40 -32.76 -18.90
CA TRP A 207 -21.64 -32.39 -18.21
C TRP A 207 -22.05 -33.54 -17.27
N VAL A 208 -22.03 -33.27 -15.97
CA VAL A 208 -22.44 -34.21 -14.91
C VAL A 208 -23.91 -34.01 -14.52
N VAL A 209 -24.48 -32.86 -14.86
CA VAL A 209 -25.90 -32.53 -14.80
C VAL A 209 -26.26 -31.77 -16.07
N GLY A 210 -27.37 -32.15 -16.71
CA GLY A 210 -27.76 -31.60 -18.01
C GLY A 210 -26.72 -31.88 -19.12
N ASP A 211 -26.77 -31.09 -20.19
CA ASP A 211 -25.87 -31.26 -21.36
C ASP A 211 -25.39 -29.92 -21.96
N GLY A 212 -25.71 -28.79 -21.32
CA GLY A 212 -25.36 -27.46 -21.79
C GLY A 212 -26.18 -26.97 -23.00
N SER A 213 -27.24 -27.67 -23.41
CA SER A 213 -28.04 -27.32 -24.59
C SER A 213 -29.10 -26.24 -24.36
N GLY A 214 -29.31 -25.80 -23.12
CA GLY A 214 -30.24 -24.74 -22.76
C GLY A 214 -29.66 -23.34 -22.89
N LEU A 215 -30.49 -22.35 -23.23
CA LEU A 215 -30.11 -20.94 -23.11
C LEU A 215 -30.15 -20.52 -21.64
N ALA A 216 -29.16 -19.74 -21.19
CA ALA A 216 -29.11 -19.26 -19.82
C ALA A 216 -30.33 -18.41 -19.46
N GLN A 217 -30.82 -18.59 -18.24
CA GLN A 217 -31.75 -17.63 -17.65
C GLN A 217 -31.00 -16.43 -17.06
N VAL A 218 -31.69 -15.29 -16.99
CA VAL A 218 -31.21 -14.08 -16.33
C VAL A 218 -31.94 -13.86 -15.02
N ASN A 219 -31.35 -13.11 -14.09
CA ASN A 219 -31.92 -12.85 -12.77
C ASN A 219 -31.51 -11.48 -12.24
N SER A 220 -32.25 -10.98 -11.26
CA SER A 220 -31.91 -9.72 -10.56
C SER A 220 -30.96 -9.94 -9.38
N SER A 221 -30.30 -11.09 -9.29
CA SER A 221 -29.38 -11.39 -8.20
C SER A 221 -28.06 -10.64 -8.40
N SER A 222 -27.42 -10.27 -7.30
CA SER A 222 -26.06 -9.70 -7.32
C SER A 222 -25.05 -10.75 -7.80
N LEU A 223 -23.96 -10.29 -8.41
CA LEU A 223 -22.78 -11.13 -8.60
C LEU A 223 -22.00 -11.17 -7.29
N THR A 224 -21.52 -12.35 -6.90
CA THR A 224 -20.66 -12.52 -5.73
C THR A 224 -19.39 -13.27 -6.07
N ILE A 225 -18.28 -12.91 -5.42
CA ILE A 225 -16.96 -13.55 -5.58
C ILE A 225 -16.54 -14.10 -4.21
N GLY A 226 -15.99 -15.31 -4.19
CA GLY A 226 -15.52 -16.01 -2.99
C GLY A 226 -16.60 -16.70 -2.16
N LEU A 227 -17.88 -16.46 -2.45
CA LEU A 227 -19.00 -17.08 -1.73
C LEU A 227 -20.28 -16.92 -2.55
N ALA A 228 -21.11 -17.96 -2.64
CA ALA A 228 -22.42 -17.91 -3.28
C ALA A 228 -23.46 -17.37 -2.26
N ASN A 229 -23.38 -16.09 -1.90
CA ASN A 229 -24.07 -15.57 -0.69
C ASN A 229 -25.60 -15.62 -0.77
N ASN A 230 -26.14 -15.63 -1.99
CA ASN A 230 -27.57 -15.68 -2.25
C ASN A 230 -28.16 -17.10 -2.25
N TYR A 231 -27.35 -18.11 -1.96
CA TYR A 231 -27.74 -19.53 -1.95
C TYR A 231 -27.82 -20.06 -0.52
N SER A 232 -28.63 -21.08 -0.30
CA SER A 232 -28.64 -21.80 0.98
C SER A 232 -27.30 -22.48 1.25
N ASP A 233 -26.74 -23.11 0.22
CA ASP A 233 -25.41 -23.71 0.23
C ASP A 233 -24.39 -22.72 -0.31
N LYS A 234 -23.85 -21.91 0.60
CA LYS A 234 -22.99 -20.75 0.29
C LYS A 234 -21.63 -21.11 -0.31
N ASN A 235 -21.14 -22.32 -0.08
CA ASN A 235 -19.87 -22.85 -0.61
C ASN A 235 -18.71 -21.83 -0.54
N PRO A 236 -18.31 -21.40 0.67
CA PRO A 236 -17.33 -20.34 0.85
C PRO A 236 -15.93 -20.77 0.36
N PHE A 237 -15.24 -19.87 -0.32
CA PHE A 237 -13.87 -20.08 -0.78
C PHE A 237 -12.87 -19.82 0.34
N ASN A 238 -11.90 -20.73 0.51
CA ASN A 238 -10.80 -20.58 1.45
C ASN A 238 -9.49 -20.41 0.68
N GLY A 239 -8.94 -19.21 0.65
CA GLY A 239 -7.72 -18.92 -0.09
C GLY A 239 -7.60 -17.46 -0.51
N ILE A 240 -6.87 -17.23 -1.59
CA ILE A 240 -6.67 -15.90 -2.19
C ILE A 240 -7.25 -15.89 -3.61
N ILE A 241 -7.96 -14.83 -3.99
CA ILE A 241 -8.46 -14.59 -5.35
C ILE A 241 -7.93 -13.24 -5.83
N ASP A 242 -7.58 -13.18 -7.10
CA ASP A 242 -6.99 -12.01 -7.77
C ASP A 242 -7.47 -11.94 -9.23
N GLU A 243 -7.38 -10.77 -9.87
CA GLU A 243 -7.55 -10.60 -11.32
C GLU A 243 -8.85 -11.23 -11.89
N VAL A 244 -9.99 -10.94 -11.28
CA VAL A 244 -11.29 -11.50 -11.70
C VAL A 244 -11.79 -10.72 -12.92
N ALA A 245 -12.14 -11.44 -13.99
CA ALA A 245 -12.67 -10.85 -15.21
C ALA A 245 -13.90 -11.60 -15.73
N ILE A 246 -14.86 -10.85 -16.26
CA ILE A 246 -16.08 -11.37 -16.88
C ILE A 246 -16.26 -10.72 -18.24
N TYR A 247 -16.59 -11.53 -19.25
CA TYR A 247 -16.88 -11.08 -20.62
C TYR A 247 -18.22 -11.64 -21.06
N GLY A 248 -18.98 -10.83 -21.80
CA GLY A 248 -20.20 -11.27 -22.50
C GLY A 248 -19.95 -11.95 -23.84
N SER A 249 -18.72 -12.41 -24.06
CA SER A 249 -18.29 -13.12 -25.26
C SER A 249 -17.48 -14.35 -24.87
N ALA A 250 -17.60 -15.45 -25.63
CA ALA A 250 -16.67 -16.57 -25.54
C ALA A 250 -15.31 -16.18 -26.15
N LEU A 251 -14.29 -16.00 -25.30
CA LEU A 251 -12.94 -15.69 -25.75
C LEU A 251 -12.30 -16.91 -26.42
N ASN A 252 -11.46 -16.65 -27.43
CA ASN A 252 -10.69 -17.71 -28.08
C ASN A 252 -9.39 -18.02 -27.33
N SER A 253 -8.74 -19.14 -27.67
CA SER A 253 -7.53 -19.59 -26.99
C SER A 253 -6.36 -18.60 -27.04
N SER A 254 -6.23 -17.81 -28.12
CA SER A 254 -5.19 -16.76 -28.18
C SER A 254 -5.46 -15.62 -27.21
N GLN A 255 -6.72 -15.20 -27.08
CA GLN A 255 -7.11 -14.16 -26.13
C GLN A 255 -6.89 -14.62 -24.68
N ILE A 256 -7.26 -15.85 -24.35
CA ILE A 256 -6.97 -16.47 -23.04
C ILE A 256 -5.46 -16.55 -22.80
N ALA A 257 -4.68 -16.93 -23.81
CA ALA A 257 -3.23 -17.00 -23.70
C ALA A 257 -2.60 -15.62 -23.45
N GLU A 258 -3.09 -14.58 -24.11
CA GLU A 258 -2.70 -13.19 -23.85
C GLU A 258 -3.06 -12.77 -22.42
N ARG A 259 -4.27 -13.08 -21.94
CA ARG A 259 -4.73 -12.81 -20.56
C ARG A 259 -3.88 -13.54 -19.52
N TYR A 260 -3.56 -14.80 -19.74
CA TYR A 260 -2.67 -15.57 -18.88
C TYR A 260 -1.24 -15.01 -18.88
N SER A 261 -0.70 -14.72 -20.08
CA SER A 261 0.69 -14.25 -20.26
C SER A 261 0.88 -12.83 -19.77
N ALA A 262 -0.19 -12.03 -19.78
CA ALA A 262 -0.24 -10.76 -19.09
C ALA A 262 0.13 -10.92 -17.59
N SER A 263 0.11 -12.13 -17.02
CA SER A 263 0.46 -12.45 -15.63
C SER A 263 -0.42 -11.71 -14.61
N ARG A 264 -0.53 -12.21 -13.36
CA ARG A 264 -0.93 -11.33 -12.24
C ARG A 264 -0.12 -10.05 -12.38
N ARG A 265 -0.74 -8.87 -12.43
CA ARG A 265 0.01 -7.63 -12.55
C ARG A 265 1.10 -7.62 -11.49
N THR A 266 2.35 -7.71 -11.89
CA THR A 266 3.45 -7.29 -11.01
C THR A 266 3.38 -5.78 -10.99
N VAL A 267 2.56 -5.25 -10.08
CA VAL A 267 2.61 -3.83 -9.76
C VAL A 267 3.96 -3.61 -9.11
N TYR A 268 4.91 -3.07 -9.87
CA TYR A 268 6.13 -2.55 -9.28
C TYR A 268 5.75 -1.31 -8.49
N TYR A 269 5.48 -1.51 -7.21
CA TYR A 269 5.50 -0.42 -6.26
C TYR A 269 6.93 0.13 -6.25
N LEU A 270 7.16 1.26 -6.92
CA LEU A 270 8.22 2.14 -6.46
C LEU A 270 7.92 2.37 -4.98
N SER A 271 8.90 2.09 -4.13
CA SER A 271 8.85 2.35 -2.70
C SER A 271 8.69 3.86 -2.47
N SER A 272 7.48 4.36 -2.67
CA SER A 272 6.93 5.48 -1.97
C SER A 272 5.83 4.86 -1.13
N THR A 273 5.98 4.84 0.18
CA THR A 273 4.88 4.57 1.10
C THR A 273 4.00 5.82 1.13
N PRO A 274 2.81 5.87 0.52
CA PRO A 274 1.86 6.92 0.81
C PRO A 274 0.97 6.41 1.95
N VAL A 275 1.10 7.05 3.11
CA VAL A 275 0.17 6.87 4.23
C VAL A 275 -1.21 7.34 3.75
N SER A 276 -2.17 6.43 3.56
CA SER A 276 -3.56 6.79 3.25
C SER A 276 -4.24 7.35 4.50
N MET A 277 -4.84 8.53 4.40
CA MET A 277 -5.65 9.17 5.44
C MET A 277 -7.11 9.16 5.00
N GLU A 278 -8.03 8.61 5.80
CA GLU A 278 -9.46 8.49 5.47
C GLU A 278 -10.19 9.84 5.35
N GLN A 279 -9.61 10.93 5.85
CA GLN A 279 -10.02 12.31 5.51
C GLN A 279 -8.79 13.24 5.47
N PRO A 280 -8.76 14.24 4.57
CA PRO A 280 -7.68 15.22 4.55
C PRO A 280 -7.65 16.00 5.88
N PRO A 281 -6.45 16.37 6.38
CA PRO A 281 -6.33 17.04 7.66
C PRO A 281 -6.91 18.46 7.55
N VAL A 282 -7.56 18.94 8.61
CA VAL A 282 -8.04 20.32 8.65
C VAL A 282 -7.04 21.16 9.43
N LEU A 283 -6.36 22.09 8.76
CA LEU A 283 -5.46 23.05 9.37
C LEU A 283 -6.17 24.38 9.61
N LYS A 284 -5.99 24.97 10.78
CA LYS A 284 -6.52 26.30 11.12
C LYS A 284 -5.42 27.21 11.67
N VAL A 285 -5.40 28.47 11.23
CA VAL A 285 -4.56 29.54 11.81
C VAL A 285 -5.48 30.60 12.40
N ASN A 286 -5.35 30.89 13.70
CA ASN A 286 -6.25 31.74 14.48
C ASN A 286 -7.74 31.36 14.31
N GLY A 287 -8.02 30.06 14.18
CA GLY A 287 -9.38 29.54 13.98
C GLY A 287 -9.89 29.56 12.54
N THR A 288 -9.15 30.16 11.59
CA THR A 288 -9.50 30.20 10.16
C THR A 288 -8.94 28.97 9.44
N SER A 289 -9.79 28.21 8.74
CA SER A 289 -9.38 27.01 8.01
C SER A 289 -8.55 27.34 6.77
N TYR A 290 -7.50 26.56 6.56
CA TYR A 290 -6.65 26.60 5.37
C TYR A 290 -7.02 25.44 4.45
N THR A 291 -6.95 25.66 3.14
CA THR A 291 -7.28 24.66 2.11
C THR A 291 -6.07 23.79 1.80
N LEU A 292 -6.27 22.45 1.78
CA LEU A 292 -5.21 21.53 1.37
C LEU A 292 -5.07 21.56 -0.16
N VAL A 293 -3.86 21.74 -0.67
CA VAL A 293 -3.55 21.71 -2.10
C VAL A 293 -2.38 20.78 -2.42
N ALA A 294 -2.41 20.18 -3.61
CA ALA A 294 -1.29 19.45 -4.17
C ALA A 294 -0.35 20.42 -4.91
N GLY A 295 0.75 20.83 -4.26
CA GLY A 295 1.73 21.72 -4.88
C GLY A 295 2.30 22.79 -3.93
N ILE A 296 2.77 23.89 -4.51
CA ILE A 296 3.23 25.07 -3.75
C ILE A 296 1.97 25.84 -3.32
N PRO A 297 1.69 25.94 -2.01
CA PRO A 297 0.47 26.57 -1.53
C PRO A 297 0.50 28.09 -1.73
N GLU A 298 -0.66 28.69 -2.02
CA GLU A 298 -0.88 30.14 -2.01
C GLU A 298 -1.44 30.63 -0.65
N SER A 299 -1.60 31.94 -0.48
CA SER A 299 -2.05 32.52 0.79
C SER A 299 -3.42 31.95 1.22
N GLY A 300 -3.48 31.32 2.40
CA GLY A 300 -4.68 30.62 2.88
C GLY A 300 -4.73 29.13 2.53
N GLU A 301 -3.69 28.61 1.90
CA GLU A 301 -3.54 27.20 1.55
C GLU A 301 -2.35 26.56 2.26
N PHE A 302 -2.35 25.23 2.31
CA PHE A 302 -1.22 24.44 2.80
C PHE A 302 -1.04 23.17 1.97
N SER A 303 0.19 22.68 1.90
CA SER A 303 0.50 21.36 1.32
C SER A 303 1.17 20.46 2.35
N LEU A 304 0.96 19.16 2.21
CA LEU A 304 1.48 18.11 3.10
C LEU A 304 2.23 17.07 2.28
N ASP A 305 3.49 16.86 2.61
CA ASP A 305 4.28 15.74 2.11
C ASP A 305 4.03 14.52 3.01
N TYR A 306 3.32 13.52 2.48
CA TYR A 306 2.97 12.29 3.19
C TYR A 306 4.16 11.36 3.43
N THR A 307 5.27 11.56 2.72
CA THR A 307 6.50 10.76 2.88
C THR A 307 7.36 11.29 4.02
N THR A 308 7.44 12.62 4.15
CA THR A 308 8.30 13.28 5.15
C THR A 308 7.55 13.88 6.33
N GLY A 309 6.23 14.02 6.24
CA GLY A 309 5.38 14.73 7.20
C GLY A 309 5.53 16.25 7.14
N LYS A 310 6.21 16.78 6.12
CA LYS A 310 6.50 18.22 5.98
C LYS A 310 5.25 18.98 5.53
N ILE A 311 4.95 20.07 6.23
CA ILE A 311 3.86 20.98 5.88
C ILE A 311 4.44 22.30 5.36
N LEU A 312 3.92 22.76 4.22
CA LEU A 312 4.20 24.08 3.68
C LEU A 312 2.94 24.94 3.78
N LEU A 313 3.09 26.20 4.18
CA LEU A 313 2.02 27.19 4.22
C LEU A 313 2.28 28.21 3.11
N GLY A 314 1.25 28.58 2.36
CA GLY A 314 1.42 29.55 1.28
C GLY A 314 1.64 30.97 1.76
N ASN A 315 1.42 31.21 3.06
CA ASN A 315 1.83 32.41 3.76
C ASN A 315 2.29 32.08 5.18
N ALA A 316 3.40 32.70 5.60
CA ALA A 316 3.88 32.58 6.97
C ALA A 316 2.84 33.16 7.95
N PRO A 317 2.42 32.42 8.98
CA PRO A 317 1.57 32.95 10.03
C PRO A 317 2.22 34.16 10.71
N ALA A 318 1.42 35.15 11.08
CA ALA A 318 1.90 36.29 11.85
C ALA A 318 2.49 35.83 13.20
N LEU A 319 3.49 36.57 13.70
CA LEU A 319 4.14 36.27 14.97
C LEU A 319 3.10 36.19 16.11
N GLY A 320 3.00 35.03 16.77
CA GLY A 320 2.01 34.76 17.83
C GLY A 320 0.68 34.16 17.37
N ALA A 321 0.52 33.82 16.08
CA ALA A 321 -0.67 33.14 15.59
C ALA A 321 -0.80 31.72 16.17
N SER A 322 -2.03 31.36 16.59
CA SER A 322 -2.35 30.00 17.06
C SER A 322 -2.61 29.09 15.85
N VAL A 323 -1.81 28.04 15.69
CA VAL A 323 -1.98 27.06 14.60
C VAL A 323 -2.48 25.73 15.19
N SER A 324 -3.54 25.17 14.63
CA SER A 324 -4.11 23.89 15.08
C SER A 324 -4.45 23.00 13.90
N ALA A 325 -4.17 21.70 14.01
CA ALA A 325 -4.62 20.69 13.05
C ALA A 325 -5.56 19.71 13.74
N SER A 326 -6.64 19.32 13.06
CA SER A 326 -7.53 18.24 13.50
C SER A 326 -7.57 17.13 12.45
N TYR A 327 -7.54 15.89 12.93
CA TYR A 327 -7.59 14.66 12.14
C TYR A 327 -8.84 13.85 12.53
N VAL A 328 -9.45 13.16 11.58
CA VAL A 328 -10.51 12.17 11.85
C VAL A 328 -9.88 10.80 11.69
N GLY A 329 -9.64 10.13 12.82
CA GLY A 329 -9.09 8.78 12.88
C GLY A 329 -9.86 7.96 13.90
N ASP A 330 -10.04 6.68 13.59
CA ASP A 330 -10.66 5.71 14.49
C ASP A 330 -9.96 5.74 15.86
N ALA A 331 -10.76 5.97 16.92
CA ALA A 331 -10.28 6.20 18.27
C ALA A 331 -9.71 4.93 18.92
N GLU A 332 -9.95 3.75 18.34
CA GLU A 332 -9.58 2.45 18.90
C GLU A 332 -8.29 1.88 18.31
N ASN A 333 -7.69 2.53 17.31
CA ASN A 333 -6.48 2.05 16.66
C ASN A 333 -5.24 2.83 17.13
N GLU A 334 -4.45 2.22 18.01
CA GLU A 334 -3.27 2.83 18.66
C GLU A 334 -2.16 3.24 17.66
N ASP A 335 -2.15 2.71 16.43
CA ASP A 335 -1.21 3.14 15.37
C ASP A 335 -1.59 4.50 14.77
N TYR A 336 -2.88 4.86 14.74
CA TYR A 336 -3.35 6.18 14.27
C TYR A 336 -2.99 7.32 15.24
N TRP A 337 -2.81 6.99 16.52
CA TRP A 337 -2.33 7.96 17.51
C TRP A 337 -0.90 8.42 17.23
N GLY A 338 -0.09 7.65 16.53
CA GLY A 338 1.31 7.99 16.25
C GLY A 338 1.49 9.24 15.39
N ILE A 339 0.70 9.38 14.32
CA ILE A 339 0.81 10.50 13.37
C ILE A 339 0.13 11.76 13.93
N ALA A 340 -1.07 11.64 14.51
CA ALA A 340 -1.76 12.79 15.11
C ALA A 340 -0.99 13.35 16.32
N ARG A 341 -0.33 12.50 17.11
CA ARG A 341 0.52 12.91 18.23
C ARG A 341 1.84 13.52 17.75
N ARG A 342 2.50 12.94 16.74
CA ARG A 342 3.69 13.53 16.09
C ARG A 342 3.38 14.87 15.41
N LEU A 343 2.23 14.99 14.73
CA LEU A 343 1.78 16.23 14.10
C LEU A 343 1.48 17.32 15.14
N LYS A 344 0.80 16.95 16.25
CA LYS A 344 0.58 17.84 17.39
C LYS A 344 1.89 18.28 18.05
N GLU A 345 2.87 17.38 18.18
CA GLU A 345 4.20 17.66 18.74
C GLU A 345 5.04 18.54 17.80
N ILE A 346 5.05 18.27 16.49
CA ILE A 346 5.74 19.07 15.46
C ILE A 346 5.14 20.47 15.35
N LEU A 347 3.81 20.62 15.38
CA LEU A 347 3.15 21.94 15.32
C LEU A 347 3.35 22.75 16.61
N TYR A 348 3.40 22.09 17.76
CA TYR A 348 3.76 22.72 19.04
C TYR A 348 5.23 23.20 19.04
N ASP A 349 6.15 22.43 18.47
CA ASP A 349 7.56 22.82 18.35
C ASP A 349 7.78 23.91 17.29
N TYR A 350 7.04 23.89 16.17
CA TYR A 350 7.14 24.91 15.12
C TYR A 350 6.64 26.29 15.58
N THR A 351 5.53 26.33 16.34
CA THR A 351 4.96 27.58 16.89
C THR A 351 5.76 28.14 18.06
N ARG A 352 6.45 27.30 18.82
CA ARG A 352 7.34 27.70 19.93
C ARG A 352 8.66 28.33 19.44
N TRP A 353 9.15 27.94 18.26
CA TRP A 353 10.51 28.28 17.80
C TRP A 353 10.60 29.01 16.45
N GLY A 354 9.47 29.39 15.84
CA GLY A 354 9.46 30.32 14.70
C GLY A 354 10.04 29.77 13.38
N GLY A 355 10.04 28.46 13.18
CA GLY A 355 10.26 27.84 11.87
C GLY A 355 11.71 27.55 11.44
N ILE A 356 12.70 27.55 12.34
CA ILE A 356 14.08 27.14 12.01
C ILE A 356 14.34 25.71 12.51
N ILE A 357 14.39 24.76 11.57
CA ILE A 357 14.73 23.36 11.82
C ILE A 357 16.26 23.22 11.69
N LEU A 358 16.98 23.10 12.81
CA LEU A 358 18.32 22.52 12.80
C LEU A 358 18.23 21.06 13.19
N SER A 359 18.76 20.21 12.32
CA SER A 359 18.86 18.77 12.44
C SER A 359 19.56 18.36 13.75
N THR A 360 18.79 17.78 14.68
CA THR A 360 19.07 16.56 15.46
C THR A 360 18.15 16.54 16.67
N ALA A 361 17.29 15.51 16.71
CA ALA A 361 16.53 14.98 17.85
C ALA A 361 15.63 15.94 18.67
N GLY A 362 14.34 15.62 18.71
CA GLY A 362 13.48 16.04 19.82
C GLY A 362 13.94 15.42 21.14
N THR A 363 13.56 16.11 22.23
CA THR A 363 13.87 15.85 23.63
C THR A 363 13.75 14.37 24.03
N GLY A 364 14.89 13.72 24.25
CA GLY A 364 14.98 12.36 24.79
C GLY A 364 15.81 11.37 23.96
N GLY A 365 16.32 11.78 22.80
CA GLY A 365 17.26 11.00 22.01
C GLY A 365 18.58 10.75 22.75
N THR A 366 19.22 9.62 22.45
CA THR A 366 20.49 9.19 23.04
C THR A 366 21.63 10.21 22.89
N ILE A 367 21.58 11.09 21.88
CA ILE A 367 22.59 12.14 21.64
C ILE A 367 22.43 13.32 22.60
N ASP A 368 21.22 13.82 22.89
CA ASP A 368 21.03 14.88 23.90
C ASP A 368 21.32 14.37 25.31
N GLN A 369 21.03 13.10 25.59
CA GLN A 369 21.42 12.48 26.85
C GLN A 369 22.94 12.32 26.95
N GLN A 370 23.62 11.98 25.85
CA GLN A 370 25.08 11.92 25.78
C GLN A 370 25.70 13.32 25.85
N LEU A 371 25.11 14.34 25.22
CA LEU A 371 25.61 15.71 25.21
C LEU A 371 25.41 16.36 26.58
N ASN A 372 24.23 16.25 27.19
CA ASN A 372 24.00 16.71 28.57
C ASN A 372 24.90 15.96 29.57
N ARG A 373 25.15 14.66 29.36
CA ARG A 373 26.08 13.90 30.19
C ARG A 373 27.53 14.38 29.99
N LEU A 374 27.96 14.62 28.76
CA LEU A 374 29.28 15.13 28.43
C LEU A 374 29.48 16.57 28.90
N GLU A 375 28.46 17.42 28.81
CA GLU A 375 28.49 18.78 29.35
C GLU A 375 28.57 18.78 30.87
N LYS A 376 27.87 17.84 31.53
CA LYS A 376 27.97 17.66 32.98
C LYS A 376 29.32 17.09 33.40
N GLU A 377 29.86 16.12 32.65
CA GLU A 377 31.22 15.58 32.86
C GLU A 377 32.29 16.66 32.62
N LYS A 378 32.12 17.51 31.61
CA LYS A 378 32.99 18.65 31.32
C LYS A 378 32.94 19.68 32.45
N ALA A 379 31.76 20.07 32.92
CA ALA A 379 31.61 21.02 34.00
C ALA A 379 32.23 20.51 35.32
N ASP A 380 32.09 19.20 35.61
CA ASP A 380 32.76 18.59 36.78
C ASP A 380 34.28 18.59 36.64
N LEU A 381 34.80 18.29 35.44
CA LEU A 381 36.24 18.35 35.16
C LEU A 381 36.78 19.78 35.26
N GLU A 382 36.05 20.78 34.77
CA GLU A 382 36.41 22.20 34.89
C GLU A 382 36.41 22.64 36.36
N ALA A 383 35.43 22.23 37.17
CA ALA A 383 35.40 22.52 38.60
C ALA A 383 36.58 21.88 39.35
N ARG A 384 36.88 20.61 39.05
CA ARG A 384 38.03 19.88 39.65
C ARG A 384 39.37 20.46 39.21
N LEU A 385 39.46 20.97 37.98
CA LEU A 385 40.65 21.67 37.50
C LEU A 385 40.84 23.00 38.24
N ALA A 386 39.78 23.80 38.36
CA ALA A 386 39.81 25.08 39.09
C ALA A 386 40.16 24.89 40.57
N GLU A 387 39.69 23.80 41.20
CA GLU A 387 40.07 23.45 42.58
C GLU A 387 41.56 23.08 42.67
N LYS A 388 42.06 22.27 41.73
CA LYS A 388 43.50 21.94 41.67
C LYS A 388 44.37 23.16 41.41
N GLU A 389 43.96 24.05 40.51
CA GLU A 389 44.66 25.30 40.24
C GLU A 389 44.69 26.18 41.48
N SER A 390 43.58 26.32 42.19
CA SER A 390 43.51 27.07 43.45
C SER A 390 44.41 26.45 44.53
N PHE A 391 44.44 25.12 44.63
CA PHE A 391 45.31 24.41 45.56
C PHE A 391 46.80 24.60 45.23
N LEU A 392 47.17 24.49 43.95
CA LEU A 392 48.53 24.71 43.49
C LEU A 392 48.96 26.16 43.66
N TRP A 393 48.07 27.11 43.38
CA TRP A 393 48.30 28.52 43.62
C TRP A 393 48.56 28.81 45.09
N ASN A 394 47.74 28.29 46.00
CA ASN A 394 47.96 28.45 47.44
C ASN A 394 49.30 27.84 47.90
N LYS A 395 49.70 26.69 47.34
CA LYS A 395 51.03 26.11 47.61
C LYS A 395 52.15 26.97 47.06
N PHE A 396 51.98 27.53 45.87
CA PHE A 396 52.96 28.42 45.25
C PHE A 396 53.16 29.69 46.07
N VAL A 397 52.07 30.33 46.49
CA VAL A 397 52.13 31.52 47.37
C VAL A 397 52.83 31.19 48.70
N ALA A 398 52.51 30.06 49.32
CA ALA A 398 53.19 29.64 50.55
C ALA A 398 54.70 29.37 50.33
N LEU A 399 55.07 28.87 49.16
CA LEU A 399 56.48 28.70 48.76
C LEU A 399 57.18 30.04 48.53
N GLU A 400 56.53 31.01 47.89
CA GLU A 400 57.06 32.36 47.73
C GLU A 400 57.26 33.05 49.09
N GLU A 401 56.32 32.90 50.01
CA GLU A 401 56.45 33.44 51.36
C GLU A 401 57.60 32.78 52.12
N ALA A 402 57.74 31.45 52.03
CA ALA A 402 58.87 30.73 52.59
C ALA A 402 60.22 31.16 51.98
N LEU A 403 60.27 31.38 50.66
CA LEU A 403 61.47 31.85 49.97
C LEU A 403 61.84 33.29 50.38
N SER A 404 60.86 34.18 50.49
CA SER A 404 61.04 35.55 50.97
C SER A 404 61.57 35.57 52.41
N ASN A 405 61.05 34.70 53.28
CA ASN A 405 61.54 34.53 54.64
C ASN A 405 62.98 33.99 54.67
N LEU A 406 63.32 33.02 53.82
CA LEU A 406 64.69 32.51 53.69
C LEU A 406 65.66 33.57 53.14
N GLN A 407 65.25 34.38 52.17
CA GLN A 407 66.06 35.51 51.68
C GLN A 407 66.27 36.56 52.78
N SER A 408 65.23 36.87 53.55
CA SER A 408 65.34 37.78 54.70
C SER A 408 66.27 37.23 55.77
N GLN A 409 66.21 35.93 56.07
CA GLN A 409 67.14 35.25 56.98
C GLN A 409 68.57 35.23 56.42
N SER A 410 68.76 34.95 55.13
CA SER A 410 70.06 35.01 54.47
C SER A 410 70.65 36.41 54.55
N ASN A 411 69.86 37.44 54.24
CA ASN A 411 70.28 38.84 54.35
C ASN A 411 70.65 39.21 55.79
N TRP A 412 69.86 38.76 56.77
CA TRP A 412 70.19 38.91 58.18
C TRP A 412 71.51 38.19 58.54
N LEU A 413 71.72 36.96 58.07
CA LEU A 413 72.92 36.17 58.34
C LEU A 413 74.16 36.79 57.67
N THR A 414 74.03 37.31 56.45
CA THR A 414 75.09 38.05 55.76
C THR A 414 75.42 39.35 56.50
N ALA A 415 74.42 40.10 56.99
CA ALA A 415 74.64 41.30 57.79
C ALA A 415 75.28 40.99 59.17
N TYR A 416 74.90 39.86 59.78
CA TYR A 416 75.48 39.38 61.03
C TYR A 416 76.94 38.92 60.83
N LEU A 417 77.23 38.15 59.77
CA LEU A 417 78.57 37.74 59.39
C LEU A 417 79.46 38.93 58.99
N ALA A 418 78.90 39.95 58.31
CA ALA A 418 79.64 41.19 58.01
C ALA A 418 80.01 41.96 59.29
N ASN A 419 79.17 41.94 60.33
CA ASN A 419 79.52 42.49 61.64
C ASN A 419 80.59 41.66 62.37
N LEU A 420 80.58 40.34 62.21
CA LEU A 420 81.59 39.42 62.77
C LEU A 420 82.94 39.43 62.05
N ALA A 421 82.96 39.73 60.74
CA ALA A 421 84.18 39.88 59.94
C ALA A 421 84.75 41.31 59.96
N GLY A 422 83.97 42.28 60.44
CA GLY A 422 84.38 43.66 60.72
C GLY A 422 84.95 43.87 62.14
N SER A 423 85.10 42.81 62.92
CA SER A 423 85.88 42.72 64.15
C SER A 423 87.07 41.80 63.93
#